data_AF-A0A849ET91-F1
#
_entry.id   AF-A0A849ET91-F1
#
_cell.length_a   1.000
_cell.length_b   1.000
_cell.length_c   1.000
_cell.angle_alpha   90.00
_cell.angle_beta   90.00
_cell.angle_gamma   90.00
#
_symmetry.space_group_name_H-M   'P 1'
#
loop_
_entity.id
_entity.type
_entity.pdbx_description
1 polymer ?
#
loop_
_entity_poly.entity_id
_entity_poly.type
_entity_poly.pdbx_seq_one_letter_code
_entity_poly.pdbx_strand_id
1 'polypeptide(L)'
;MATNPQSAFRPEVVCQVLIKSALLTKASAKEILRKKDSLLEKLEQVRRSKNRNTPAGERISNPLTIIDVIVSLKLNRLDNPGLPLDEETIYQTMARHWNIPFYKIDPLKLDLNVVTSTIPRIFAMKHLVVPVDIADGLVTVAMPDPFNLEVLD
;
A
#
# COMPACT_ATOMS: atom_id res chain seq x y z
N MET A 1 12.23 18.82 4.29
CA MET A 1 12.98 18.07 3.26
C MET A 1 11.96 17.32 2.43
N ALA A 2 11.78 17.69 1.17
CA ALA A 2 10.80 17.05 0.29
C ALA A 2 11.22 15.59 0.03
N THR A 3 10.53 14.64 0.66
CA THR A 3 10.67 13.21 0.34
C THR A 3 10.07 13.00 -1.04
N ASN A 4 10.94 12.75 -2.03
CA ASN A 4 10.54 12.34 -3.37
C ASN A 4 9.55 11.14 -3.25
N PRO A 5 8.36 11.15 -3.87
CA PRO A 5 7.34 10.11 -3.70
C PRO A 5 7.86 8.69 -3.95
N GLN A 6 8.68 8.51 -4.99
CA GLN A 6 9.31 7.23 -5.32
C GLN A 6 10.35 6.78 -4.28
N SER A 7 10.83 7.68 -3.42
CA SER A 7 11.80 7.36 -2.37
C SER A 7 11.18 6.69 -1.14
N ALA A 8 9.90 6.98 -0.85
CA ALA A 8 9.26 6.55 0.39
C ALA A 8 9.00 5.03 0.45
N PHE A 9 8.67 4.43 -0.71
CA PHE A 9 8.43 2.99 -0.86
C PHE A 9 9.66 2.21 -1.32
N ARG A 10 10.85 2.82 -1.30
CA ARG A 10 12.08 2.09 -1.64
C ARG A 10 12.25 0.86 -0.74
N PRO A 11 12.69 -0.29 -1.29
CA PRO A 11 12.84 -1.50 -0.50
C PRO A 11 13.69 -1.31 0.76
N GLU A 12 14.76 -0.52 0.65
CA GLU A 12 15.66 -0.23 1.76
C GLU A 12 14.96 0.56 2.88
N VAL A 13 14.16 1.57 2.51
CA VAL A 13 13.44 2.44 3.44
C VAL A 13 12.36 1.64 4.17
N VAL A 14 11.54 0.89 3.43
CA VAL A 14 10.49 0.03 4.02
C VAL A 14 11.10 -0.97 5.00
N CYS A 15 12.15 -1.68 4.60
CA CYS A 15 12.84 -2.61 5.50
C CYS A 15 13.42 -1.91 6.74
N GLN A 16 14.00 -0.72 6.57
CA GLN A 16 14.55 0.05 7.69
C GLN A 16 13.47 0.48 8.70
N VAL A 17 12.32 0.94 8.21
CA VAL A 17 11.17 1.32 9.05
C VAL A 17 10.62 0.12 9.82
N LEU A 18 10.49 -1.03 9.16
CA LEU A 18 10.03 -2.27 9.79
C LEU A 18 11.02 -2.79 10.86
N ILE A 19 12.33 -2.63 10.65
CA ILE A 19 13.34 -2.96 11.68
C ILE A 19 13.23 -2.00 12.87
N LYS A 20 13.14 -0.69 12.62
CA LYS A 20 13.01 0.32 13.69
C LYS A 20 11.76 0.11 14.54
N SER A 21 10.71 -0.44 13.95
CA SER A 21 9.44 -0.76 14.61
C SER A 21 9.41 -2.16 15.23
N ALA A 22 10.56 -2.86 15.30
CA ALA A 22 10.70 -4.21 15.83
C ALA A 22 9.80 -5.26 15.14
N LEU A 23 9.47 -5.08 13.86
CA LEU A 23 8.69 -6.03 13.07
C LEU A 23 9.56 -7.02 12.29
N LEU A 24 10.78 -6.62 11.92
CA LEU A 24 11.74 -7.43 11.17
C LEU A 24 13.13 -7.41 11.79
N THR A 25 13.88 -8.50 11.61
CA THR A 25 15.32 -8.52 11.92
C THR A 25 16.14 -7.97 10.76
N LYS A 26 17.37 -7.51 11.04
CA LYS A 26 18.33 -7.11 10.00
C LYS A 26 18.67 -8.25 9.04
N ALA A 27 18.71 -9.50 9.54
CA ALA A 27 18.99 -10.68 8.73
C ALA A 27 17.86 -10.95 7.72
N SER A 28 16.61 -10.95 8.19
CA SER A 28 15.42 -11.12 7.34
C SER A 28 15.33 -10.01 6.29
N ALA A 29 15.56 -8.75 6.68
CA ALA A 29 15.59 -7.62 5.75
C ALA A 29 16.65 -7.80 4.65
N LYS A 30 17.87 -8.23 5.00
CA LYS A 30 18.93 -8.49 4.01
C LYS A 30 18.54 -9.60 3.04
N GLU A 31 17.87 -10.65 3.53
CA GLU A 31 17.38 -11.73 2.68
C GLU A 31 16.27 -11.26 1.73
N ILE A 32 15.31 -10.48 2.23
CA ILE A 32 14.24 -9.87 1.43
C ILE A 32 14.85 -9.04 0.29
N LEU A 33 15.78 -8.13 0.62
CA LEU A 33 16.42 -7.26 -0.38
C LEU A 33 17.21 -8.05 -1.43
N ARG A 34 17.83 -9.17 -1.05
CA ARG A 34 18.56 -10.04 -1.99
C ARG A 34 17.62 -10.80 -2.93
N LYS A 35 16.45 -11.22 -2.47
CA LYS A 35 15.51 -12.05 -3.22
C LYS A 35 14.39 -11.26 -3.91
N LYS A 36 14.27 -9.96 -3.65
CA LYS A 36 13.14 -9.12 -4.05
C LYS A 36 12.79 -9.23 -5.54
N ASP A 37 13.77 -9.18 -6.44
CA ASP A 37 13.51 -9.12 -7.88
C ASP A 37 12.94 -10.45 -8.38
N SER A 38 13.51 -11.58 -7.95
CA SER A 38 12.99 -12.92 -8.29
C SER A 38 11.60 -13.16 -7.68
N LEU A 39 11.31 -12.61 -6.50
CA LEU A 39 10.00 -12.73 -5.86
C LEU A 39 8.95 -11.86 -6.59
N LEU A 40 9.30 -10.64 -6.99
CA LEU A 40 8.45 -9.76 -7.79
C LEU A 40 8.06 -10.42 -9.11
N GLU A 41 9.02 -10.98 -9.84
CA GLU A 41 8.75 -11.69 -11.11
C GLU A 41 7.77 -12.85 -10.92
N LYS A 42 7.94 -13.65 -9.85
CA LYS A 42 7.02 -14.74 -9.52
C LYS A 42 5.62 -14.22 -9.21
N LEU A 43 5.51 -13.15 -8.43
CA LEU A 43 4.22 -12.52 -8.11
C LEU A 43 3.55 -11.96 -9.35
N GLU A 44 4.30 -11.34 -10.26
CA GLU A 44 3.79 -10.88 -11.55
C GLU A 44 3.25 -12.02 -12.41
N GLN A 45 3.97 -13.15 -12.50
CA GLN A 45 3.50 -14.31 -13.26
C GLN A 45 2.18 -14.87 -12.71
N VAL A 46 2.08 -14.99 -11.39
CA VAL A 46 0.85 -15.42 -10.71
C VAL A 46 -0.29 -14.44 -11.00
N ARG A 47 -0.03 -13.13 -10.92
CA ARG A 47 -1.02 -12.10 -11.17
C ARG A 47 -1.49 -12.08 -12.63
N ARG A 48 -0.57 -12.18 -13.59
CA ARG A 48 -0.91 -12.26 -15.02
C ARG A 48 -1.80 -13.46 -15.29
N SER A 49 -1.52 -14.59 -14.66
CA SER A 49 -2.33 -15.81 -14.79
C SER A 49 -3.74 -15.63 -14.24
N LYS A 50 -3.90 -14.97 -13.08
CA LYS A 50 -5.21 -14.64 -12.49
C LYS A 50 -6.00 -13.64 -13.35
N ASN A 51 -5.35 -12.61 -13.87
CA ASN A 51 -6.00 -11.55 -14.64
C ASN A 51 -6.33 -11.92 -16.09
N ARG A 52 -5.96 -13.14 -16.55
CA ARG A 52 -6.33 -13.63 -17.90
C ARG A 52 -7.83 -13.57 -18.16
N ASN A 53 -8.64 -13.86 -17.13
CA ASN A 53 -10.10 -13.93 -17.26
C ASN A 53 -10.80 -12.61 -16.92
N THR A 54 -10.08 -11.58 -16.47
CA THR A 54 -10.66 -10.28 -16.10
C THR A 54 -10.77 -9.37 -17.34
N PRO A 55 -11.96 -8.83 -17.66
CA PRO A 55 -12.16 -7.88 -18.76
C PRO A 55 -11.27 -6.64 -18.61
N ALA A 56 -10.80 -6.07 -19.73
CA ALA A 56 -9.87 -4.94 -19.71
C ALA A 56 -10.42 -3.71 -18.96
N GLY A 57 -11.73 -3.43 -19.06
CA GLY A 57 -12.39 -2.31 -18.38
C GLY A 57 -12.56 -2.46 -16.87
N GLU A 58 -12.32 -3.66 -16.32
CA GLU A 58 -12.38 -3.95 -14.89
C GLU A 58 -10.99 -4.09 -14.25
N ARG A 59 -9.92 -4.03 -15.06
CA ARG A 59 -8.55 -4.16 -14.55
C ARG A 59 -8.13 -2.89 -13.84
N ILE A 60 -7.95 -3.01 -12.53
CA ILE A 60 -7.34 -1.95 -11.72
C ILE A 60 -5.82 -2.02 -11.85
N SER A 61 -5.20 -0.91 -12.25
CA SER A 61 -3.75 -0.77 -12.36
C SER A 61 -3.15 -0.53 -10.97
N ASN A 62 -2.94 -1.61 -10.22
CA ASN A 62 -2.25 -1.57 -8.93
C ASN A 62 -0.82 -2.11 -9.07
N PRO A 63 0.27 -1.33 -9.09
CA PRO A 63 1.63 -1.87 -9.26
C PRO A 63 2.03 -2.78 -8.08
N LEU A 64 2.81 -3.84 -8.35
CA LEU A 64 3.41 -4.63 -7.26
C LEU A 64 4.59 -3.88 -6.67
N THR A 65 4.70 -3.93 -5.35
CA THR A 65 5.69 -3.20 -4.56
C THR A 65 6.52 -4.15 -3.69
N ILE A 66 7.47 -3.59 -2.94
CA ILE A 66 8.19 -4.36 -1.92
C ILE A 66 7.26 -4.88 -0.81
N ILE A 67 6.13 -4.21 -0.55
CA ILE A 67 5.18 -4.64 0.47
C ILE A 67 4.58 -5.98 0.07
N ASP A 68 4.17 -6.15 -1.19
CA ASP A 68 3.68 -7.42 -1.73
C ASP A 68 4.70 -8.55 -1.57
N VAL A 69 5.99 -8.26 -1.80
CA VAL A 69 7.08 -9.22 -1.59
C VAL A 69 7.13 -9.66 -0.14
N ILE A 70 7.14 -8.71 0.81
CA ILE A 70 7.24 -9.00 2.24
C ILE A 70 6.05 -9.84 2.69
N VAL A 71 4.83 -9.48 2.28
CA VAL A 71 3.60 -10.21 2.61
C VAL A 71 3.61 -11.61 2.00
N SER A 72 4.12 -11.77 0.76
CA SER A 72 4.19 -13.07 0.09
C SER A 72 5.09 -14.09 0.81
N LEU A 73 6.05 -13.61 1.60
CA LEU A 73 6.96 -14.43 2.38
C LEU A 73 6.30 -15.00 3.65
N LYS A 74 5.10 -14.52 4.02
CA LYS A 74 4.33 -14.99 5.18
C LYS A 74 5.15 -15.03 6.47
N LEU A 75 5.94 -13.98 6.68
CA LEU A 75 6.76 -13.84 7.88
C LEU A 75 5.86 -13.57 9.08
N ASN A 76 6.28 -14.02 10.26
CA ASN A 76 5.68 -13.59 11.51
C ASN A 76 6.37 -12.31 12.01
N ARG A 77 5.63 -11.50 12.76
CA ARG A 77 6.19 -10.29 13.35
C ARG A 77 7.23 -10.64 14.41
N LEU A 78 8.30 -9.87 14.47
CA LEU A 78 9.35 -10.06 15.47
C LEU A 78 8.87 -9.70 16.89
N ASP A 79 8.06 -8.65 17.04
CA ASP A 79 7.51 -8.20 18.33
C ASP A 79 6.43 -9.15 18.89
N ASN A 80 5.66 -9.78 18.01
CA ASN A 80 4.66 -10.79 18.36
C ASN A 80 4.68 -11.93 17.33
N PRO A 81 5.45 -13.01 17.59
CA PRO A 81 5.59 -14.14 16.67
C PRO A 81 4.30 -14.92 16.38
N GLY A 82 3.23 -14.69 17.16
CA GLY A 82 1.91 -15.28 16.91
C GLY A 82 1.08 -14.56 15.85
N LEU A 83 1.51 -13.38 15.40
CA LEU A 83 0.82 -12.56 14.41
C LEU A 83 1.64 -12.48 13.11
N PRO A 84 0.99 -12.54 11.93
CA PRO A 84 1.67 -12.39 10.65
C PRO A 84 2.11 -10.93 10.45
N LEU A 85 3.21 -10.75 9.72
CA LEU A 85 3.59 -9.47 9.15
C LEU A 85 2.77 -9.25 7.87
N ASP A 86 1.51 -8.85 8.07
CA ASP A 86 0.55 -8.62 7.01
C ASP A 86 0.63 -7.21 6.42
N GLU A 87 -0.10 -7.02 5.32
CA GLU A 87 -0.12 -5.77 4.57
C GLU A 87 -0.64 -4.59 5.42
N GLU A 88 -1.69 -4.82 6.21
CA GLU A 88 -2.25 -3.81 7.11
C GLU A 88 -1.24 -3.35 8.16
N THR A 89 -0.54 -4.27 8.81
CA THR A 89 0.51 -3.93 9.80
C THR A 89 1.63 -3.13 9.15
N ILE A 90 2.04 -3.49 7.93
CA ILE A 90 3.09 -2.76 7.20
C ILE A 90 2.62 -1.33 6.90
N TYR A 91 1.45 -1.13 6.29
CA TYR A 91 0.94 0.21 5.98
C TYR A 91 0.70 1.06 7.23
N GLN A 92 0.16 0.49 8.31
CA GLN A 92 0.03 1.20 9.59
C GLN A 92 1.38 1.68 10.11
N THR A 93 2.41 0.85 9.99
CA THR A 93 3.77 1.18 10.44
C THR A 93 4.39 2.28 9.57
N MET A 94 4.21 2.20 8.25
CA MET A 94 4.67 3.23 7.32
C MET A 94 3.94 4.57 7.55
N ALA A 95 2.63 4.55 7.75
CA ALA A 95 1.83 5.73 8.04
C ALA A 95 2.28 6.43 9.34
N ARG A 96 2.53 5.67 10.41
CA ARG A 96 3.14 6.20 11.65
C ARG A 96 4.51 6.82 11.40
N HIS A 97 5.35 6.18 10.56
CA HIS A 97 6.67 6.71 10.22
C HIS A 97 6.59 8.05 9.48
N TRP A 98 5.59 8.22 8.60
CA TRP A 98 5.36 9.47 7.87
C TRP A 98 4.55 10.51 8.64
N ASN A 99 4.06 10.16 9.84
CA ASN A 99 3.13 10.99 10.60
C ASN A 99 1.85 11.34 9.81
N ILE A 100 1.32 10.36 9.08
CA ILE A 100 0.08 10.45 8.30
C ILE A 100 -0.94 9.50 8.91
N PRO A 101 -2.23 9.88 9.02
CA PRO A 101 -3.27 8.99 9.52
C PRO A 101 -3.41 7.71 8.67
N PHE A 102 -3.51 6.56 9.33
CA PHE A 102 -3.90 5.32 8.67
C PHE A 102 -5.43 5.17 8.69
N TYR A 103 -6.03 5.00 7.51
CA TYR A 103 -7.48 4.81 7.38
C TYR A 103 -7.78 3.41 6.84
N LYS A 104 -8.37 2.55 7.66
CA LYS A 104 -8.89 1.25 7.22
C LYS A 104 -10.28 1.46 6.64
N ILE A 105 -10.41 1.26 5.32
CA ILE A 105 -11.69 1.37 4.64
C ILE A 105 -12.63 0.26 5.16
N ASP A 106 -13.76 0.68 5.72
CA ASP A 106 -14.87 -0.19 6.10
C ASP A 106 -16.04 0.07 5.13
N PRO A 107 -16.34 -0.86 4.21
CA PRO A 107 -17.40 -0.67 3.22
C PRO A 107 -18.77 -0.38 3.84
N LEU A 108 -19.02 -0.82 5.07
CA LEU A 108 -20.30 -0.61 5.76
C LEU A 108 -20.42 0.78 6.38
N LYS A 109 -19.30 1.52 6.48
CA LYS A 109 -19.24 2.87 7.05
C LYS A 109 -18.98 3.95 6.02
N LEU A 110 -18.75 3.59 4.76
CA LEU A 110 -18.55 4.55 3.69
C LEU A 110 -19.85 5.30 3.37
N ASP A 111 -19.77 6.62 3.29
CA ASP A 111 -20.84 7.43 2.71
C ASP A 111 -20.79 7.33 1.17
N LEU A 112 -21.79 6.66 0.60
CA LEU A 112 -21.89 6.48 -0.85
C LEU A 112 -22.04 7.79 -1.62
N ASN A 113 -22.63 8.83 -1.02
CA ASN A 113 -22.76 10.13 -1.67
C ASN A 113 -21.38 10.77 -1.84
N VAL A 114 -20.56 10.72 -0.79
CA VAL A 114 -19.16 11.18 -0.84
C VAL A 114 -18.36 10.37 -1.86
N VAL A 115 -18.48 9.04 -1.84
CA VAL A 115 -17.73 8.15 -2.75
C VAL A 115 -18.08 8.39 -4.23
N THR A 116 -19.35 8.60 -4.55
CA THR A 116 -19.84 8.62 -5.94
C THR A 116 -19.91 10.01 -6.57
N SER A 117 -20.04 11.07 -5.77
CA SER A 117 -20.29 12.43 -6.29
C SER A 117 -19.03 13.29 -6.38
N THR A 118 -17.94 12.88 -5.73
CA THR A 118 -16.76 13.74 -5.51
C THR A 118 -15.66 13.53 -6.54
N ILE A 119 -15.32 12.26 -6.82
CA ILE A 119 -14.22 11.91 -7.72
C ILE A 119 -14.75 10.97 -8.82
N PRO A 120 -14.51 11.28 -10.11
CA PRO A 120 -14.90 10.38 -11.20
C PRO A 120 -14.33 8.98 -11.02
N ARG A 121 -15.17 7.95 -11.21
CA ARG A 121 -14.78 6.54 -11.01
C ARG A 121 -13.49 6.14 -11.72
N ILE A 122 -13.30 6.57 -12.96
CA ILE A 122 -12.09 6.20 -13.74
C ILE A 122 -10.83 6.80 -13.10
N PHE A 123 -10.92 8.04 -12.61
CA PHE A 123 -9.83 8.70 -11.92
C PHE A 123 -9.52 7.98 -10.60
N ALA A 124 -10.55 7.70 -9.79
CA ALA A 124 -10.44 6.93 -8.56
C ALA A 124 -9.74 5.58 -8.76
N MET A 125 -10.14 4.83 -9.79
CA MET A 125 -9.54 3.53 -10.12
C MET A 125 -8.11 3.63 -10.67
N LYS A 126 -7.80 4.64 -11.49
CA LYS A 126 -6.45 4.84 -12.04
C LYS A 126 -5.45 5.21 -10.95
N HIS A 127 -5.86 6.03 -10.00
CA HIS A 127 -4.99 6.57 -8.96
C HIS A 127 -5.11 5.88 -7.60
N LEU A 128 -5.95 4.84 -7.49
CA LEU A 128 -6.23 4.10 -6.27
C LEU A 128 -6.65 5.02 -5.10
N VAL A 129 -7.56 5.95 -5.39
CA VAL A 129 -8.04 6.93 -4.42
C VAL A 129 -9.52 6.72 -4.13
N VAL A 130 -9.90 6.82 -2.86
CA VAL A 130 -11.29 6.77 -2.40
C VAL A 130 -11.55 7.99 -1.53
N PRO A 131 -12.50 8.88 -1.87
CA PRO A 131 -12.90 9.96 -0.98
C PRO A 131 -13.67 9.36 0.20
N VAL A 132 -13.28 9.73 1.41
CA VAL A 132 -13.80 9.15 2.66
C VAL A 132 -14.55 10.16 3.51
N ASP A 133 -14.32 11.45 3.30
CA ASP A 133 -15.02 12.52 4.01
C ASP A 133 -14.98 13.84 3.22
N ILE A 134 -15.94 14.72 3.48
CA ILE A 134 -15.97 16.09 2.96
C ILE A 134 -16.40 17.02 4.09
N ALA A 135 -15.53 17.96 4.44
CA ALA A 135 -15.80 18.96 5.46
C ALA A 135 -15.18 20.30 5.04
N ASP A 136 -15.92 21.39 5.24
CA ASP A 136 -15.42 22.77 5.01
C ASP A 136 -14.81 23.01 3.61
N GLY A 137 -15.36 22.35 2.59
CA GLY A 137 -14.87 22.44 1.21
C GLY A 137 -13.58 21.64 0.95
N LEU A 138 -13.09 20.88 1.93
CA LEU A 138 -11.96 19.97 1.80
C LEU A 138 -12.45 18.54 1.63
N VAL A 139 -11.84 17.81 0.69
CA VAL A 139 -12.10 16.39 0.48
C VAL A 139 -10.97 15.59 1.13
N THR A 140 -11.31 14.73 2.07
CA THR A 140 -10.35 13.78 2.63
C THR A 140 -10.37 12.50 1.79
N VAL A 141 -9.20 12.03 1.38
CA VAL A 141 -9.05 10.84 0.55
C VAL A 141 -8.20 9.77 1.22
N ALA A 142 -8.57 8.50 1.02
CA ALA A 142 -7.76 7.35 1.35
C ALA A 142 -7.05 6.84 0.08
N MET A 143 -5.74 6.62 0.17
CA MET A 143 -4.90 6.14 -0.92
C MET A 143 -3.69 5.35 -0.38
N PRO A 144 -3.16 4.38 -1.14
CA PRO A 144 -2.02 3.57 -0.69
C PRO A 144 -0.70 4.34 -0.69
N ASP A 145 -0.52 5.29 -1.61
CA ASP A 145 0.64 6.18 -1.69
C ASP A 145 0.25 7.63 -1.37
N PRO A 146 0.48 8.11 -0.14
CA PRO A 146 0.09 9.47 0.25
C PRO A 146 0.96 10.56 -0.40
N PHE A 147 2.00 10.21 -1.14
CA PHE A 147 2.88 11.17 -1.83
C PHE A 147 2.56 11.30 -3.32
N ASN A 148 1.53 10.63 -3.81
CA ASN A 148 1.07 10.78 -5.18
C ASN A 148 0.34 12.12 -5.37
N LEU A 149 1.11 13.17 -5.66
CA LEU A 149 0.62 14.53 -5.82
C LEU A 149 -0.33 14.72 -7.01
N GLU A 150 -0.31 13.85 -8.03
CA GLU A 150 -1.25 13.92 -9.17
C GLU A 150 -2.73 13.81 -8.71
N VAL A 151 -2.95 13.31 -7.50
CA VAL A 151 -4.28 13.17 -6.88
C VAL A 151 -4.65 14.35 -5.97
N LEU A 152 -3.65 15.06 -5.45
CA LEU A 152 -3.82 16.05 -4.39
C LEU A 152 -3.79 17.51 -4.91
N ASP A 153 -3.51 17.70 -6.19
CA ASP A 153 -3.48 18.99 -6.92
C ASP A 153 -4.74 19.13 -7.79
#